data_AF-A0A7J3NPB9-F1
#
_entry.id   AF-A0A7J3NPB9-F1
#
_cell.length_a   1.000
_cell.length_b   1.000
_cell.length_c   1.000
_cell.angle_alpha   90.00
_cell.angle_beta   90.00
_cell.angle_gamma   90.00
#
_symmetry.space_group_name_H-M   'P 1'
#
loop_
_entity.id
_entity.type
_entity.pdbx_description
1 polymer ?
#
loop_
_entity_poly.entity_id
_entity_poly.type
_entity_poly.pdbx_seq_one_letter_code
_entity_poly.pdbx_strand_id
1 'polypeptide(L)'
;MALEEEITEDNEERLVMEYDKKKFREEFPHLAKELEDIEGVKIQIRGVRTCEIKDIDVVRLMRRCDREEQAIEIIEYLRKRGEISEEYALQILKQLKEKGLRSFGSKISWGFFEKEYRNNF
;
A
#
# COMPACT_ATOMS: atom_id res chain seq x y z
N MET A 1 -43.68 -30.85 21.20
CA MET A 1 -43.31 -29.94 22.32
C MET A 1 -41.80 -29.91 22.33
N ALA A 2 -41.25 -28.71 22.12
CA ALA A 2 -39.84 -28.23 22.14
C ALA A 2 -38.75 -29.25 22.56
N LEU A 3 -37.56 -29.27 21.96
CA LEU A 3 -36.64 -28.13 21.89
C LEU A 3 -35.72 -28.26 20.67
N GLU A 4 -35.68 -27.20 19.86
CA GLU A 4 -34.55 -26.89 18.99
C GLU A 4 -33.45 -26.34 19.90
N GLU A 5 -32.29 -27.00 19.95
CA GLU A 5 -31.09 -26.41 20.58
C GLU A 5 -30.41 -25.51 19.54
N GLU A 6 -30.46 -24.20 19.80
CA GLU A 6 -29.71 -23.16 19.12
C GLU A 6 -28.21 -23.46 19.15
N ILE A 7 -27.58 -23.47 17.98
CA ILE A 7 -26.13 -23.44 17.86
C ILE A 7 -25.72 -21.98 18.09
N THR A 8 -25.23 -21.66 19.29
CA THR A 8 -24.70 -20.34 19.63
C THR A 8 -23.37 -20.09 18.91
N GLU A 9 -23.30 -19.01 18.13
CA GLU A 9 -22.12 -18.44 17.51
C GLU A 9 -21.13 -17.93 18.56
N ASP A 10 -20.24 -18.76 19.11
CA ASP A 10 -19.12 -18.27 19.95
C ASP A 10 -17.98 -19.30 20.00
N ASN A 11 -17.38 -19.60 18.85
CA ASN A 11 -16.07 -20.24 18.78
C ASN A 11 -15.09 -19.33 18.02
N GLU A 12 -14.85 -18.12 18.56
CA GLU A 12 -13.61 -17.41 18.30
C GLU A 12 -12.50 -18.11 19.09
N GLU A 13 -11.77 -19.02 18.45
CA GLU A 13 -10.46 -19.44 18.93
C GLU A 13 -9.53 -18.22 18.96
N ARG A 14 -9.55 -17.48 20.08
CA ARG A 14 -8.54 -16.48 20.40
C ARG A 14 -7.18 -17.15 20.34
N LEU A 15 -6.38 -16.82 19.34
CA LEU A 15 -4.93 -17.08 19.37
C LEU A 15 -4.35 -16.34 20.59
N VAL A 16 -4.16 -17.07 21.68
CA VAL A 16 -3.44 -16.57 22.85
C VAL A 16 -1.96 -16.57 22.48
N MET A 17 -1.45 -15.44 22.01
CA MET A 17 -0.01 -15.27 21.90
C MET A 17 0.58 -15.10 23.30
N GLU A 18 1.32 -16.10 23.78
CA GLU A 18 2.16 -15.94 24.96
C GLU A 18 3.44 -15.19 24.57
N TYR A 19 3.68 -14.06 25.22
CA TYR A 19 4.91 -13.29 25.07
C TYR A 19 5.35 -12.73 26.42
N ASP A 20 6.66 -12.55 26.60
CA ASP A 20 7.21 -11.88 27.77
C ASP A 20 6.92 -10.38 27.68
N LYS A 21 5.92 -9.93 28.47
CA LYS A 21 5.53 -8.52 28.54
C LYS A 21 6.67 -7.59 28.93
N LYS A 22 7.60 -8.05 29.75
CA LYS A 22 8.74 -7.24 30.19
C LYS A 22 9.71 -7.03 29.04
N LYS A 23 10.07 -8.11 28.35
CA LYS A 23 10.94 -8.04 27.17
C LYS A 23 10.32 -7.16 26.07
N PHE A 24 9.02 -7.29 25.84
CA PHE A 24 8.31 -6.46 24.85
C PHE A 24 8.34 -4.96 25.19
N ARG A 25 8.17 -4.61 26.48
CA ARG A 25 8.29 -3.21 26.94
C ARG A 25 9.70 -2.65 26.81
N GLU A 26 10.73 -3.49 26.97
CA GLU A 26 12.13 -3.09 26.80
C GLU A 26 12.49 -2.87 25.33
N GLU A 27 12.07 -3.79 24.45
CA GLU A 27 12.37 -3.72 23.01
C GLU A 27 11.49 -2.70 22.27
N PHE A 28 10.23 -2.52 22.68
CA PHE A 28 9.25 -1.67 22.01
C PHE A 28 8.50 -0.75 22.99
N PRO A 29 9.20 0.14 23.71
CA PRO A 29 8.63 0.92 24.82
C PRO A 29 7.46 1.83 24.41
N HIS A 30 7.51 2.42 23.20
CA HIS A 30 6.45 3.27 22.69
C HIS A 30 5.22 2.47 22.26
N LEU A 31 5.43 1.35 21.57
CA LEU A 31 4.34 0.48 21.12
C LEU A 31 3.63 -0.20 22.30
N ALA A 32 4.40 -0.62 23.31
CA ALA A 32 3.82 -1.17 24.54
C ALA A 32 2.95 -0.14 25.25
N LYS A 33 3.40 1.12 25.31
CA LYS A 33 2.61 2.22 25.86
C LYS A 33 1.33 2.47 25.06
N GLU A 34 1.40 2.44 23.73
CA GLU A 34 0.23 2.60 22.85
C GLU A 34 -0.82 1.50 23.03
N LEU A 35 -0.38 0.25 23.22
CA LEU A 35 -1.27 -0.90 23.36
C LEU A 35 -1.89 -1.03 24.76
N GLU A 36 -1.19 -0.60 25.80
CA GLU A 36 -1.65 -0.71 27.19
C GLU A 36 -2.58 0.44 27.62
N ASP A 37 -2.50 1.59 26.93
CA ASP A 37 -3.32 2.76 27.23
C ASP A 37 -4.72 2.61 26.59
N ILE A 38 -5.74 2.41 27.43
CA ILE A 38 -7.12 2.09 27.02
C ILE A 38 -7.76 3.26 26.25
N GLU A 39 -7.32 4.50 26.49
CA GLU A 39 -7.78 5.67 25.73
C GLU A 39 -7.11 5.80 24.35
N GLY A 40 -6.02 5.06 24.11
CA GLY A 40 -5.28 5.00 22.85
C GLY A 40 -4.53 6.29 22.50
N VAL A 41 -3.43 6.17 21.76
CA VAL A 41 -2.83 7.32 21.08
C VAL A 41 -3.78 7.74 19.96
N LYS A 42 -4.60 8.76 20.23
CA LYS A 42 -5.52 9.32 19.25
C LYS A 42 -4.76 10.17 18.25
N ILE A 43 -4.50 9.60 17.08
CA ILE A 43 -3.98 10.37 15.94
C ILE A 43 -5.18 11.06 15.28
N GLN A 44 -5.20 12.39 15.32
CA GLN A 44 -6.22 13.14 14.59
C GLN A 44 -6.03 12.92 13.09
N ILE A 45 -7.01 12.32 12.44
CA ILE A 45 -7.06 12.25 10.98
C ILE A 45 -7.31 13.67 10.48
N ARG A 46 -6.25 14.36 10.05
CA ARG A 46 -6.31 15.75 9.56
C ARG A 46 -6.99 15.90 8.20
N GLY A 47 -7.24 14.79 7.51
CA GLY A 47 -7.97 14.79 6.25
C GLY A 47 -8.23 13.37 5.76
N VAL A 48 -9.48 13.09 5.39
CA VAL A 48 -9.82 11.92 4.59
C VAL A 48 -9.69 12.35 3.13
N ARG A 49 -8.78 11.73 2.38
CA ARG A 49 -8.78 11.89 0.92
C ARG A 49 -10.01 11.15 0.39
N THR A 50 -11.08 11.88 0.11
CA THR A 50 -12.25 11.39 -0.63
C THR A 50 -11.98 11.31 -2.13
N CYS A 51 -10.79 11.73 -2.58
CA CYS A 51 -10.29 11.34 -3.87
C CYS A 51 -10.33 9.80 -3.90
N GLU A 52 -11.22 9.23 -4.71
CA GLU A 52 -10.98 7.91 -5.31
C GLU A 52 -9.48 7.87 -5.66
N ILE A 53 -8.80 6.76 -5.40
CA ILE A 53 -7.38 6.58 -5.74
C ILE A 53 -7.27 6.70 -7.28
N LYS A 54 -7.29 7.94 -7.78
CA LYS A 54 -7.49 8.30 -9.19
C LYS A 54 -6.17 8.62 -9.87
N ASP A 55 -5.13 8.89 -9.09
CA ASP A 55 -3.83 9.21 -9.63
C ASP A 55 -2.90 8.04 -9.44
N ILE A 56 -3.17 6.94 -10.17
CA ILE A 56 -2.08 6.05 -10.55
C ILE A 56 -1.14 6.89 -11.40
N ASP A 57 -0.03 7.29 -10.78
CA ASP A 57 1.07 7.94 -11.48
C ASP A 57 1.76 6.88 -12.35
N VAL A 58 1.26 6.74 -13.58
CA VAL A 58 1.76 5.78 -14.58
C VAL A 58 3.25 5.98 -14.80
N VAL A 59 3.72 7.24 -14.81
CA VAL A 59 5.14 7.57 -14.92
C VAL A 59 5.92 6.98 -13.75
N ARG A 60 5.39 7.06 -12.53
CA ARG A 60 6.01 6.44 -11.34
C ARG A 60 6.08 4.91 -11.44
N LEU A 61 5.04 4.27 -12.00
CA LEU A 61 5.06 2.83 -12.27
C LEU A 61 6.14 2.48 -13.30
N MET A 62 6.25 3.25 -14.40
CA MET A 62 7.30 3.06 -15.40
C MET A 62 8.70 3.20 -14.79
N ARG A 63 8.89 4.18 -13.89
CA ARG A 63 10.17 4.40 -13.20
C ARG A 63 10.56 3.26 -12.25
N ARG A 64 9.62 2.41 -11.83
CA ARG A 64 9.92 1.20 -11.04
C ARG A 64 10.34 0.01 -11.89
N CYS A 65 9.94 -0.03 -13.16
CA CYS A 65 10.24 -1.16 -14.03
C CYS A 65 11.74 -1.29 -14.28
N ASP A 66 12.17 -2.55 -14.34
CA ASP A 66 13.52 -2.97 -14.68
C ASP A 66 13.67 -3.21 -16.18
N ARG A 67 12.61 -3.74 -16.82
CA ARG A 67 12.61 -4.13 -18.23
C ARG A 67 11.38 -3.58 -18.94
N GLU A 68 11.49 -3.37 -20.25
CA GLU A 68 10.43 -2.75 -21.05
C GLU A 68 9.16 -3.62 -21.10
N GLU A 69 9.32 -4.94 -21.04
CA GLU A 69 8.20 -5.88 -21.05
C GLU A 69 7.28 -5.67 -19.85
N GLN A 70 7.85 -5.39 -18.67
CA GLN A 70 7.07 -5.08 -17.46
C GLN A 70 6.24 -3.80 -17.64
N ALA A 71 6.84 -2.78 -18.26
CA ALA A 71 6.14 -1.53 -18.55
C ALA A 71 4.98 -1.75 -19.52
N ILE A 72 5.20 -2.54 -20.58
CA ILE A 72 4.16 -2.89 -21.55
C ILE A 72 2.99 -3.63 -20.87
N GLU A 73 3.27 -4.62 -20.03
CA GLU A 73 2.25 -5.36 -19.29
C GLU A 73 1.41 -4.45 -18.39
N ILE A 74 2.07 -3.54 -17.66
CA ILE A 74 1.39 -2.57 -16.80
C ILE A 74 0.52 -1.62 -17.62
N ILE A 75 1.04 -1.05 -18.71
CA ILE A 75 0.29 -0.13 -19.57
C ILE A 75 -0.96 -0.83 -20.11
N GLU A 76 -0.82 -2.06 -20.60
CA GLU A 76 -1.91 -2.85 -21.15
C GLU A 76 -2.95 -3.22 -20.08
N TYR A 77 -2.52 -3.54 -18.87
CA TYR A 77 -3.40 -3.80 -17.74
C TYR A 77 -4.23 -2.57 -17.36
N LEU A 78 -3.58 -1.40 -17.23
CA LEU A 78 -4.26 -0.15 -16.91
C LEU A 78 -5.24 0.27 -18.01
N ARG A 79 -4.87 0.08 -19.28
CA ARG A 79 -5.74 0.33 -20.44
C ARG A 79 -6.98 -0.56 -20.42
N LYS A 80 -6.82 -1.87 -20.20
CA LYS A 80 -7.93 -2.83 -20.12
C LYS A 80 -8.93 -2.53 -19.02
N ARG A 81 -8.46 -1.97 -17.90
CA ARG A 81 -9.31 -1.55 -16.77
C ARG A 81 -9.98 -0.19 -16.97
N GLY A 82 -9.62 0.54 -18.02
CA GLY A 82 -10.09 1.92 -18.23
C GLY A 82 -9.49 2.93 -17.26
N GLU A 83 -8.36 2.59 -16.62
CA GLU A 83 -7.64 3.51 -15.73
C GLU A 83 -6.81 4.55 -16.52
N ILE A 84 -6.47 4.23 -17.77
CA ILE A 84 -5.91 5.16 -18.74
C ILE A 84 -6.66 5.07 -20.06
N SER A 85 -6.72 6.19 -20.80
CA SER A 85 -7.30 6.20 -22.14
C SER A 85 -6.43 5.43 -23.15
N GLU A 86 -7.04 5.00 -24.25
CA GLU A 86 -6.34 4.34 -25.35
C GLU A 86 -5.24 5.26 -25.93
N GLU A 87 -5.56 6.54 -26.14
CA GLU A 87 -4.63 7.52 -26.68
C GLU A 87 -3.43 7.71 -25.75
N TYR A 88 -3.66 7.76 -24.43
CA TYR A 88 -2.58 7.90 -23.46
C TYR A 88 -1.70 6.65 -23.39
N ALA A 89 -2.29 5.45 -23.45
CA ALA A 89 -1.55 4.20 -23.52
C ALA A 89 -0.63 4.16 -24.77
N LEU A 90 -1.15 4.56 -25.94
CA LEU A 90 -0.38 4.64 -27.18
C LEU A 90 0.77 5.64 -27.10
N GLN A 91 0.56 6.80 -26.47
CA GLN A 91 1.62 7.79 -26.27
C GLN A 91 2.75 7.25 -25.39
N ILE A 92 2.41 6.58 -24.29
CA ILE A 92 3.41 6.00 -23.38
C ILE A 92 4.18 4.88 -24.08
N LEU A 93 3.50 3.99 -24.81
CA LEU A 93 4.14 2.92 -25.58
C LEU A 93 5.10 3.47 -26.65
N LYS A 94 4.70 4.54 -27.34
CA LYS A 94 5.56 5.22 -28.31
C LYS A 94 6.81 5.79 -27.64
N GLN A 95 6.66 6.50 -26.53
CA GLN A 95 7.80 7.04 -25.78
C GLN A 95 8.73 5.92 -25.28
N LEU A 96 8.16 4.83 -24.75
CA LEU A 96 8.92 3.66 -24.30
C LEU A 96 9.75 3.07 -25.44
N LYS A 97 9.14 2.85 -26.62
CA LYS A 97 9.81 2.28 -27.79
C LYS A 97 10.90 3.20 -28.37
N GLU A 98 10.68 4.51 -28.38
CA GLU A 98 11.61 5.47 -28.98
C GLU A 98 12.76 5.88 -28.05
N LYS A 99 12.50 5.95 -26.74
CA LYS A 99 13.43 6.55 -25.77
C LYS A 99 13.80 5.65 -24.60
N GLY A 100 13.17 4.48 -24.49
CA GLY A 100 13.39 3.52 -23.41
C GLY A 100 12.81 3.94 -22.06
N LEU A 101 12.90 3.04 -21.08
CA LEU A 101 12.35 3.21 -19.73
C LEU A 101 12.82 4.46 -18.98
N ARG A 102 14.07 4.87 -19.18
CA ARG A 102 14.65 6.00 -18.42
C ARG A 102 14.22 7.35 -18.96
N SER A 103 13.50 7.39 -20.07
CA SER A 103 12.81 8.59 -20.54
C SER A 103 11.70 9.07 -19.59
N PHE A 104 11.16 8.17 -18.77
CA PHE A 104 10.18 8.48 -17.73
C PHE A 104 10.82 9.00 -16.44
N GLY A 105 12.16 9.05 -16.38
CA GLY A 105 12.94 9.52 -15.24
C GLY A 105 13.80 8.43 -14.60
N SER A 106 14.60 8.84 -13.61
CA SER A 106 15.50 7.95 -12.87
C SER A 106 14.74 6.82 -12.16
N LYS A 107 15.36 5.63 -12.14
CA LYS A 107 14.79 4.44 -11.50
C LYS A 107 14.47 4.72 -10.04
N ILE A 108 13.25 4.39 -9.61
CA ILE A 108 12.88 4.40 -8.20
C ILE A 108 13.47 3.15 -7.56
N SER A 109 14.51 3.34 -6.75
CA SER A 109 15.17 2.27 -6.02
C SER A 109 14.54 2.04 -4.65
N TRP A 110 14.97 0.95 -4.01
CA TRP A 110 14.59 0.66 -2.64
C TRP A 110 15.00 1.82 -1.70
N GLY A 111 14.14 2.15 -0.75
CA GLY A 111 14.33 3.29 0.15
C GLY A 111 14.12 4.68 -0.48
N PHE A 112 13.68 4.79 -1.75
CA PHE A 112 13.43 6.09 -2.40
C PHE A 112 12.49 6.98 -1.59
N PHE A 113 11.34 6.46 -1.16
CA PHE A 113 10.34 7.23 -0.41
C PHE A 113 10.81 7.61 0.99
N GLU A 114 11.55 6.71 1.64
CA GLU A 114 12.16 7.03 2.93
C GLU A 114 13.12 8.20 2.77
N LYS A 115 14.03 8.16 1.79
CA LYS A 115 14.94 9.28 1.53
C LYS A 115 14.22 10.58 1.18
N GLU A 116 13.16 10.49 0.37
CA GLU A 116 12.46 11.66 -0.16
C GLU A 116 11.55 12.35 0.86
N TYR A 117 10.87 11.58 1.73
CA TYR A 117 9.82 12.10 2.60
C TYR A 117 10.15 12.02 4.09
N ARG A 118 11.21 11.34 4.52
CA ARG A 118 11.57 11.22 5.94
C ARG A 118 11.90 12.55 6.61
N ASN A 119 12.33 13.55 5.83
CA ASN A 119 12.62 14.89 6.36
C ASN A 119 11.38 15.81 6.43
N ASN A 120 10.20 15.34 5.99
CA ASN A 120 8.97 16.14 5.94
C ASN A 120 7.99 15.84 7.09
N PHE A 121 8.46 15.16 8.15
CA PHE A 121 7.68 14.86 9.35
C PHE A 121 8.37 15.42 10.59
#